data_AF-A0A1G1P3A5-F1
#
_entry.id   AF-A0A1G1P3A5-F1
#
_cell.length_a   1.000
_cell.length_b   1.000
_cell.length_c   1.000
_cell.angle_alpha   90.00
_cell.angle_beta   90.00
_cell.angle_gamma   90.00
#
_symmetry.space_group_name_H-M   'P 1'
#
loop_
_entity.id
_entity.type
_entity.pdbx_description
1 polymer ?
#
loop_
_entity_poly.entity_id
_entity_poly.type
_entity_poly.pdbx_seq_one_letter_code
_entity_poly.pdbx_strand_id
1 'polypeptide(L)'
;MFKKIMILSVVLSIFTSGCAHITETVKALWGSSTKALEEARADALTRTYACQYQECFDAVLALAYQDDEWLEPPEEAAEDEQEQEGEEELEVKKSKPSGHFAVFIKNFKKKHIVVMGVPGNVDTTEVGIFFNELVDSTVKLEVTSLSSSAKRTVSEIVFRELDMKFSAAN
;
A
#
# COMPACT_ATOMS: atom_id res chain seq x y z
N MET A 1 38.33 39.15 25.98
CA MET A 1 37.42 39.19 24.81
C MET A 1 37.46 37.91 23.97
N PHE A 2 38.63 37.31 23.70
CA PHE A 2 38.75 36.12 22.84
C PHE A 2 37.93 34.87 23.25
N LYS A 3 37.78 34.58 24.55
CA LYS A 3 36.98 33.42 25.01
C LYS A 3 35.50 33.49 24.64
N LYS A 4 34.90 34.69 24.57
CA LYS A 4 33.48 34.86 24.22
C LYS A 4 33.22 34.64 22.73
N ILE A 5 34.17 35.02 21.88
CA ILE A 5 34.11 34.83 20.42
C ILE A 5 34.25 33.35 20.06
N MET A 6 35.10 32.60 20.78
CA MET A 6 35.27 31.17 20.54
C MET A 6 34.02 30.35 20.91
N ILE A 7 33.32 30.69 22.01
CA ILE A 7 32.08 30.00 22.40
C ILE A 7 30.95 30.25 21.39
N LEU A 8 30.83 31.49 20.88
CA LEU A 8 29.82 31.84 19.87
C LEU A 8 30.01 31.06 18.56
N SER A 9 31.26 30.84 18.14
CA SER A 9 31.62 30.07 16.93
C SER A 9 31.23 28.59 17.04
N VAL A 10 31.48 27.97 18.20
CA VAL A 10 31.14 26.56 18.43
C VAL A 10 29.62 26.35 18.47
N VAL A 11 28.87 27.26 19.12
CA VAL A 11 27.39 27.18 19.16
C VAL A 11 26.79 27.33 17.76
N LEU A 12 27.29 28.28 16.95
CA LEU A 12 26.81 28.50 15.59
C LEU A 12 27.07 27.30 14.67
N SER A 13 28.14 26.54 14.91
CA SER A 13 28.49 25.34 14.13
C SER A 13 27.56 24.15 14.40
N ILE A 14 26.91 24.10 15.56
CA ILE A 14 25.96 23.01 15.92
C ILE A 14 24.60 23.25 15.26
N PHE A 15 24.23 24.49 14.98
CA PHE A 15 22.98 24.83 14.30
C PHE A 15 23.05 24.71 12.77
N THR A 16 24.25 24.62 12.17
CA THR A 16 24.40 24.41 10.71
C THR A 16 24.49 22.93 10.30
N SER A 17 24.64 21.99 11.25
CA SER A 17 24.44 20.57 10.99
C SER A 17 22.94 20.26 10.92
N GLY A 18 22.36 20.48 9.74
CA GLY A 18 20.93 20.34 9.47
C GLY A 18 20.38 18.92 9.67
N CYS A 19 19.10 18.85 10.02
CA CYS A 19 18.32 17.64 10.32
C CYS A 19 18.00 16.76 9.09
N ALA A 20 18.75 16.86 7.98
CA ALA A 20 18.43 16.17 6.73
C ALA A 20 18.44 14.63 6.87
N HIS A 21 19.26 14.08 7.78
CA HIS A 21 19.48 12.64 7.88
C HIS A 21 18.35 11.88 8.61
N ILE A 22 17.55 12.53 9.44
CA ILE A 22 16.53 11.82 10.25
C ILE A 22 15.32 11.43 9.40
N THR A 23 15.02 12.20 8.35
CA THR A 23 13.85 11.95 7.50
C THR A 23 14.02 10.76 6.54
N GLU A 24 15.26 10.37 6.21
CA GLU A 24 15.52 9.23 5.32
C GLU A 24 15.40 7.88 6.04
N THR A 25 15.80 7.82 7.31
CA THR A 25 15.76 6.57 8.09
C THR A 25 14.33 6.07 8.32
N VAL A 26 13.36 6.97 8.47
CA VAL A 26 11.95 6.58 8.68
C VAL A 26 11.32 6.07 7.38
N LYS A 27 11.70 6.61 6.22
CA LYS A 27 11.25 6.11 4.90
C LYS A 27 11.82 4.73 4.56
N ALA A 28 13.05 4.44 5.00
CA ALA A 28 13.68 3.14 4.76
C ALA A 28 12.93 1.99 5.45
N LEU A 29 12.37 2.22 6.65
CA LEU A 29 11.63 1.20 7.40
C LEU A 29 10.31 0.82 6.72
N TRP A 30 9.58 1.79 6.18
CA TRP A 30 8.30 1.54 5.48
C TRP A 30 8.49 1.01 4.06
N GLY A 31 9.60 1.35 3.38
CA GLY A 31 9.92 0.78 2.06
C GLY A 31 10.48 -0.65 2.11
N SER A 32 10.95 -1.10 3.28
CA SER A 32 11.60 -2.42 3.42
C SER A 32 10.64 -3.58 3.14
N SER A 33 9.37 -3.47 3.56
CA SER A 33 8.43 -4.58 3.39
C SER A 33 7.98 -4.75 1.94
N THR A 34 7.70 -3.64 1.25
CA THR A 34 7.40 -3.68 -0.19
C THR A 34 8.59 -4.17 -1.00
N LYS A 35 9.82 -3.84 -0.59
CA LYS A 35 11.04 -4.34 -1.24
C LYS A 35 11.15 -5.86 -1.12
N ALA A 36 10.87 -6.43 0.05
CA ALA A 36 10.87 -7.88 0.24
C ALA A 36 9.82 -8.58 -0.62
N LEU A 37 8.63 -7.99 -0.77
CA LEU A 37 7.60 -8.51 -1.67
C LEU A 37 8.03 -8.44 -3.14
N GLU A 38 8.68 -7.34 -3.54
CA GLU A 38 9.24 -7.18 -4.88
C GLU A 38 10.35 -8.19 -5.18
N GLU A 39 11.26 -8.44 -4.24
CA GLU A 39 12.30 -9.46 -4.36
C GLU A 39 11.69 -10.87 -4.46
N ALA A 40 10.63 -11.14 -3.70
CA ALA A 40 9.90 -12.41 -3.75
C ALA A 40 9.07 -12.60 -5.05
N ARG A 41 9.00 -11.61 -5.95
CA ARG A 41 8.27 -11.75 -7.24
C ARG A 41 8.85 -12.83 -8.15
N ALA A 42 10.12 -13.22 -7.97
CA ALA A 42 10.70 -14.34 -8.69
C ALA A 42 9.90 -15.65 -8.51
N ASP A 43 9.23 -15.79 -7.35
CA ASP A 43 8.39 -16.95 -7.01
C ASP A 43 6.89 -16.62 -7.05
N ALA A 44 6.48 -15.55 -7.72
CA ALA A 44 5.09 -15.14 -7.78
C ALA A 44 4.21 -16.18 -8.50
N LEU A 45 2.98 -16.34 -8.01
CA LEU A 45 1.94 -17.03 -8.77
C LEU A 45 1.36 -16.03 -9.76
N THR A 46 1.31 -16.40 -11.04
CA THR A 46 0.95 -15.45 -12.11
C THR A 46 -0.19 -15.96 -12.97
N ARG A 47 -1.05 -15.03 -13.41
CA ARG A 47 -2.08 -15.26 -14.43
C ARG A 47 -2.28 -14.00 -15.25
N THR A 48 -2.77 -14.17 -16.47
CA THR A 48 -2.97 -13.08 -17.41
C THR A 48 -4.44 -12.98 -17.81
N TYR A 49 -4.99 -11.77 -17.81
CA TYR A 49 -6.40 -11.51 -18.10
C TYR A 49 -6.53 -10.45 -19.19
N ALA A 50 -7.54 -10.61 -20.05
CA ALA A 50 -7.95 -9.59 -21.01
C ALA A 50 -8.89 -8.59 -20.32
N CYS A 51 -8.32 -7.54 -19.72
CA CYS A 51 -9.02 -6.51 -18.95
C CYS A 51 -8.19 -5.21 -19.00
N GLN A 52 -8.84 -4.05 -18.88
CA GLN A 52 -8.09 -2.83 -18.61
C GLN A 52 -7.49 -2.87 -17.20
N TYR A 53 -6.35 -2.22 -17.00
CA TYR A 53 -5.70 -2.15 -15.70
C TYR A 53 -6.64 -1.70 -14.58
N GLN A 54 -7.42 -0.65 -14.83
CA GLN A 54 -8.37 -0.13 -13.86
C GLN A 54 -9.43 -1.17 -13.46
N GLU A 55 -10.03 -1.86 -14.43
CA GLU A 55 -11.07 -2.88 -14.19
C GLU A 55 -10.54 -4.04 -13.35
N CYS A 56 -9.35 -4.55 -13.70
CA CYS A 56 -8.72 -5.61 -12.93
C CYS A 56 -8.30 -5.14 -11.53
N PHE A 57 -7.81 -3.90 -11.40
CA PHE A 57 -7.45 -3.32 -10.11
C PHE A 57 -8.67 -3.18 -9.18
N ASP A 58 -9.76 -2.63 -9.71
CA ASP A 58 -11.00 -2.43 -8.95
C ASP A 58 -11.68 -3.76 -8.60
N ALA A 59 -11.63 -4.75 -9.50
CA ALA A 59 -12.14 -6.09 -9.23
C ALA A 59 -11.39 -6.78 -8.07
N VAL A 60 -10.06 -6.64 -8.00
CA VAL A 60 -9.28 -7.14 -6.87
C VAL A 60 -9.58 -6.36 -5.60
N LEU A 61 -9.73 -5.03 -5.71
CA LEU A 61 -10.01 -4.18 -4.57
C LEU A 61 -11.38 -4.50 -3.93
N ALA A 62 -12.39 -4.81 -4.75
CA ALA A 62 -13.71 -5.22 -4.29
C ALA A 62 -13.72 -6.49 -3.42
N LEU A 63 -12.71 -7.36 -3.55
CA LEU A 63 -12.59 -8.55 -2.68
C LEU A 63 -12.29 -8.21 -1.22
N ALA A 64 -11.73 -7.04 -0.97
CA ALA A 64 -11.40 -6.58 0.38
C ALA A 64 -12.55 -5.81 1.05
N TYR A 65 -13.55 -5.34 0.28
CA TYR A 65 -14.69 -4.58 0.77
C TYR A 65 -15.98 -5.32 0.43
N GLN A 66 -16.46 -6.19 1.33
CA GLN A 66 -17.80 -6.76 1.22
C GLN A 66 -18.76 -5.94 2.09
N ASP A 67 -19.66 -5.18 1.48
CA ASP A 67 -20.85 -4.62 2.15
C ASP A 67 -20.66 -3.52 3.22
N ASP A 68 -19.49 -2.88 3.33
CA ASP A 68 -19.44 -1.55 3.95
C ASP A 68 -19.62 -0.53 2.84
N GLU A 69 -20.82 0.07 2.80
CA GLU A 69 -21.16 1.25 2.02
C GLU A 69 -19.98 2.23 2.09
N TRP A 70 -19.24 2.34 0.99
CA TRP A 70 -18.06 3.18 0.88
C TRP A 70 -18.52 4.63 1.07
N LEU A 71 -18.49 5.10 2.32
CA LEU A 71 -18.51 6.51 2.63
C LEU A 71 -17.24 7.06 2.03
N GLU A 72 -17.35 7.63 0.83
CA GLU A 72 -16.28 8.42 0.26
C GLU A 72 -15.81 9.36 1.37
N PRO A 73 -14.50 9.30 1.76
CA PRO A 73 -13.96 10.31 2.66
C PRO A 73 -14.37 11.65 2.06
N PRO A 74 -15.03 12.53 2.83
CA PRO A 74 -15.63 13.74 2.28
C PRO A 74 -14.60 14.37 1.37
N GLU A 75 -14.90 14.33 0.07
CA GLU A 75 -14.01 14.78 -0.99
C GLU A 75 -13.57 16.17 -0.56
N GLU A 76 -12.28 16.28 -0.19
CA GLU A 76 -11.76 17.41 0.57
C GLU A 76 -12.37 18.68 -0.01
N ALA A 77 -13.31 19.24 0.75
CA ALA A 77 -13.98 20.47 0.37
C ALA A 77 -12.85 21.44 0.10
N ALA A 78 -12.70 21.81 -1.17
CA ALA A 78 -11.80 22.85 -1.60
C ALA A 78 -12.33 24.14 -0.98
N GLU A 79 -11.99 24.39 0.27
CA GLU A 79 -12.36 25.59 0.99
C GLU A 79 -11.10 26.17 1.63
N ASP A 80 -10.69 27.26 0.98
CA ASP A 80 -10.13 28.48 1.54
C ASP A 80 -9.81 28.47 3.04
N GLU A 81 -8.55 28.80 3.29
CA GLU A 81 -7.90 29.12 4.55
C GLU A 81 -8.81 29.92 5.52
N GLN A 82 -9.36 29.25 6.54
CA GLN A 82 -9.67 29.90 7.83
C GLN A 82 -9.19 29.01 8.98
N GLU A 83 -8.12 29.49 9.64
CA GLU A 83 -7.56 28.94 10.87
C GLU A 83 -8.60 29.00 12.00
N GLN A 84 -9.12 27.84 12.43
CA GLN A 84 -9.67 27.67 13.77
C GLN A 84 -8.99 26.48 14.44
N GLU A 85 -8.19 26.81 15.46
CA GLU A 85 -7.59 25.88 16.41
C GLU A 85 -8.70 25.29 17.30
N GLY A 86 -9.14 24.09 16.95
CA GLY A 86 -9.99 23.25 17.80
C GLY A 86 -9.53 21.81 17.65
N GLU A 87 -8.73 21.34 18.61
CA GLU A 87 -8.32 19.94 18.71
C GLU A 87 -9.53 19.08 19.10
N GLU A 88 -10.37 18.74 18.12
CA GLU A 88 -11.35 17.66 18.25
C GLU A 88 -10.73 16.39 17.65
N GLU A 89 -10.36 15.47 18.53
CA GLU A 89 -9.76 14.18 18.21
C GLU A 89 -10.77 13.34 17.41
N LEU A 90 -10.66 13.39 16.09
CA LEU A 90 -11.52 12.64 15.17
C LEU A 90 -11.15 11.16 15.28
N GLU A 91 -11.87 10.43 16.14
CA GLU A 91 -11.77 8.98 16.25
C GLU A 91 -12.11 8.33 14.89
N VAL A 92 -11.09 8.00 14.11
CA VAL A 92 -11.20 7.16 12.92
C VAL A 92 -11.65 5.77 13.39
N LYS A 93 -12.97 5.55 13.39
CA LYS A 93 -13.57 4.24 13.62
C LYS A 93 -13.09 3.30 12.54
N LYS A 94 -12.08 2.49 12.86
CA LYS A 94 -11.63 1.37 12.01
C LYS A 94 -12.79 0.38 11.92
N SER A 95 -13.60 0.48 10.88
CA SER A 95 -14.57 -0.56 10.55
C SER A 95 -13.81 -1.86 10.30
N LYS A 96 -14.38 -2.96 10.80
CA LYS A 96 -13.75 -4.27 10.70
C LYS A 96 -13.88 -4.72 9.24
N PRO A 97 -12.79 -5.04 8.54
CA PRO A 97 -12.87 -5.49 7.16
C PRO A 97 -13.69 -6.78 7.10
N SER A 98 -14.80 -6.70 6.38
CA SER A 98 -15.75 -7.79 6.09
C SER A 98 -15.35 -8.61 4.87
N GLY A 99 -14.38 -8.14 4.07
CA GLY A 99 -13.84 -8.86 2.93
C GLY A 99 -12.94 -10.04 3.30
N HIS A 100 -12.42 -10.72 2.27
CA HIS A 100 -11.57 -11.89 2.45
C HIS A 100 -10.22 -11.60 3.12
N PHE A 101 -9.77 -10.35 3.05
CA PHE A 101 -8.51 -9.84 3.60
C PHE A 101 -8.59 -8.32 3.76
N ALA A 102 -7.74 -7.75 4.61
CA ALA A 102 -7.64 -6.31 4.84
C ALA A 102 -6.64 -5.67 3.87
N VAL A 103 -6.99 -4.54 3.24
CA VAL A 103 -6.03 -3.76 2.43
C VAL A 103 -5.07 -3.03 3.36
N PHE A 104 -3.78 -3.30 3.22
CA PHE A 104 -2.72 -2.59 3.93
C PHE A 104 -2.16 -1.43 3.11
N ILE A 105 -1.90 -1.66 1.81
CA ILE A 105 -1.40 -0.64 0.88
C ILE A 105 -2.21 -0.72 -0.40
N LYS A 106 -2.71 0.43 -0.88
CA LYS A 106 -3.30 0.60 -2.22
C LYS A 106 -2.44 1.62 -2.97
N ASN A 107 -1.71 1.19 -4.00
CA ASN A 107 -0.90 2.10 -4.79
C ASN A 107 -1.20 1.96 -6.29
N PHE A 108 -2.16 2.75 -6.75
CA PHE A 108 -2.59 2.74 -8.15
C PHE A 108 -1.46 3.18 -9.09
N LYS A 109 -0.60 4.12 -8.68
CA LYS A 109 0.52 4.61 -9.50
C LYS A 109 1.64 3.57 -9.65
N LYS A 110 1.93 2.83 -8.56
CA LYS A 110 2.92 1.74 -8.55
C LYS A 110 2.32 0.37 -8.91
N LYS A 111 1.07 0.34 -9.34
CA LYS A 111 0.37 -0.86 -9.84
C LYS A 111 0.44 -2.07 -8.91
N HIS A 112 0.18 -1.86 -7.61
CA HIS A 112 0.08 -2.96 -6.67
C HIS A 112 -0.86 -2.67 -5.49
N ILE A 113 -1.30 -3.75 -4.86
CA ILE A 113 -2.07 -3.78 -3.63
C ILE A 113 -1.33 -4.71 -2.65
N VAL A 114 -1.21 -4.33 -1.39
CA VAL A 114 -0.74 -5.21 -0.32
C VAL A 114 -1.90 -5.50 0.61
N VAL A 115 -2.14 -6.78 0.90
CA VAL A 115 -3.21 -7.24 1.77
C VAL A 115 -2.66 -8.03 2.96
N MET A 116 -3.42 -8.03 4.05
CA MET A 116 -3.12 -8.74 5.30
C MET A 116 -4.39 -9.44 5.82
N GLY A 117 -4.30 -10.17 6.95
CA GLY A 117 -5.45 -10.88 7.52
C GLY A 117 -5.91 -12.06 6.67
N VAL A 118 -4.97 -12.78 6.04
CA VAL A 118 -5.29 -13.92 5.17
C VAL A 118 -5.80 -15.10 6.01
N PRO A 119 -6.99 -15.67 5.74
CA PRO A 119 -7.55 -16.77 6.53
C PRO A 119 -6.59 -17.96 6.67
N GLY A 120 -6.48 -18.50 7.88
CA GLY A 120 -5.60 -19.63 8.20
C GLY A 120 -4.10 -19.29 8.26
N ASN A 121 -3.74 -18.00 8.23
CA ASN A 121 -2.37 -17.51 8.37
C ASN A 121 -2.27 -16.49 9.51
N VAL A 122 -1.06 -16.05 9.85
CA VAL A 122 -0.86 -14.99 10.86
C VAL A 122 -1.41 -13.68 10.30
N ASP A 123 -2.19 -12.95 11.10
CA ASP A 123 -2.91 -11.74 10.67
C ASP A 123 -2.01 -10.66 10.07
N THR A 124 -0.74 -10.60 10.47
CA THR A 124 0.26 -9.64 9.98
C THR A 124 0.99 -10.10 8.71
N THR A 125 0.58 -11.22 8.11
CA THR A 125 1.24 -11.75 6.91
C THR A 125 0.87 -10.90 5.70
N GLU A 126 1.86 -10.19 5.15
CA GLU A 126 1.68 -9.39 3.95
C GLU A 126 1.69 -10.24 2.68
N VAL A 127 0.75 -9.94 1.78
CA VAL A 127 0.68 -10.50 0.43
C VAL A 127 0.56 -9.36 -0.57
N GLY A 128 1.51 -9.29 -1.50
CA GLY A 128 1.51 -8.31 -2.58
C GLY A 128 0.81 -8.85 -3.83
N ILE A 129 -0.05 -8.04 -4.43
CA ILE A 129 -0.74 -8.28 -5.69
C ILE A 129 -0.27 -7.19 -6.66
N PHE A 130 0.49 -7.58 -7.67
CA PHE A 130 1.12 -6.68 -8.64
C PHE A 130 0.44 -6.81 -10.00
N PHE A 131 0.28 -5.68 -10.67
CA PHE A 131 -0.35 -5.59 -11.99
C PHE A 131 0.70 -5.13 -13.00
N ASN A 132 0.88 -5.89 -14.07
CA ASN A 132 1.76 -5.54 -15.16
C ASN A 132 0.94 -5.48 -16.47
N GLU A 133 0.80 -4.27 -17.01
CA GLU A 133 0.13 -4.05 -18.28
C GLU A 133 1.01 -4.55 -19.42
N LEU A 134 0.45 -5.47 -20.20
CA LEU A 134 1.00 -5.96 -21.45
C LEU A 134 0.36 -5.21 -22.63
N VAL A 135 0.60 -5.69 -23.84
CA VAL A 135 -0.02 -5.15 -25.05
C VAL A 135 -1.52 -5.53 -25.08
N ASP A 136 -2.33 -4.80 -25.85
CA ASP A 136 -3.73 -5.14 -26.15
C ASP A 136 -4.68 -5.24 -24.95
N SER A 137 -4.56 -4.32 -23.97
CA SER A 137 -5.42 -4.33 -22.77
C SER A 137 -5.38 -5.68 -22.05
N THR A 138 -4.18 -6.25 -21.98
CA THR A 138 -3.92 -7.50 -21.27
C THR A 138 -3.13 -7.17 -20.02
N VAL A 139 -3.55 -7.71 -18.87
CA VAL A 139 -2.87 -7.47 -17.59
C VAL A 139 -2.37 -8.79 -17.05
N LYS A 140 -1.06 -8.87 -16.81
CA LYS A 140 -0.44 -9.94 -16.04
C LYS A 140 -0.53 -9.60 -14.56
N LEU A 141 -1.26 -10.43 -13.82
CA LEU A 141 -1.37 -10.36 -12.37
C LEU A 141 -0.32 -11.27 -11.72
N GLU A 142 0.35 -10.78 -10.69
CA GLU A 142 1.35 -11.52 -9.94
C GLU A 142 1.07 -11.44 -8.43
N VAL A 143 0.91 -12.57 -7.77
CA VAL A 143 0.67 -12.67 -6.33
C VAL A 143 1.92 -13.21 -5.64
N THR A 144 2.46 -12.45 -4.69
CA THR A 144 3.71 -12.73 -3.98
C THR A 144 3.54 -12.58 -2.47
N SER A 145 4.25 -13.41 -1.70
CA SER A 145 4.35 -13.32 -0.25
C SER A 145 5.54 -14.16 0.20
N LEU A 146 6.12 -13.79 1.35
CA LEU A 146 7.10 -14.61 2.06
C LEU A 146 6.45 -15.88 2.66
N SER A 147 5.12 -15.89 2.82
CA SER A 147 4.36 -17.07 3.24
C SER A 147 3.78 -17.81 2.04
N SER A 148 4.23 -19.04 1.82
CA SER A 148 3.72 -19.88 0.73
C SER A 148 2.25 -20.23 0.86
N SER A 149 1.74 -20.43 2.09
CA SER A 149 0.32 -20.69 2.33
C SER A 149 -0.52 -19.44 2.05
N ALA A 150 -0.12 -18.28 2.57
CA ALA A 150 -0.85 -17.03 2.33
C ALA A 150 -0.88 -16.66 0.84
N LYS A 151 0.26 -16.81 0.13
CA LYS A 151 0.35 -16.61 -1.32
C LYS A 151 -0.65 -17.48 -2.09
N ARG A 152 -0.77 -18.76 -1.74
CA ARG A 152 -1.71 -19.70 -2.39
C ARG A 152 -3.16 -19.35 -2.08
N THR A 153 -3.49 -19.04 -0.83
CA THR A 153 -4.86 -18.68 -0.44
C THR A 153 -5.33 -17.41 -1.16
N VAL A 154 -4.51 -16.35 -1.15
CA VAL A 154 -4.86 -15.09 -1.81
C VAL A 154 -4.93 -15.27 -3.32
N SER A 155 -3.98 -15.98 -3.94
CA SER A 155 -4.00 -16.19 -5.38
C SER A 155 -5.22 -16.99 -5.83
N GLU A 156 -5.64 -18.01 -5.07
CA GLU A 156 -6.84 -18.78 -5.38
C GLU A 156 -8.10 -17.90 -5.34
N ILE A 157 -8.26 -17.09 -4.30
CA ILE A 157 -9.41 -16.18 -4.16
C ILE A 157 -9.42 -15.16 -5.30
N VAL A 158 -8.28 -14.49 -5.53
CA VAL A 158 -8.15 -13.44 -6.55
C VAL A 158 -8.31 -14.00 -7.95
N PHE A 159 -7.65 -15.10 -8.28
CA PHE A 159 -7.74 -15.68 -9.62
C PHE A 159 -9.11 -16.24 -9.90
N ARG A 160 -9.77 -16.87 -8.92
CA ARG A 160 -11.15 -17.33 -9.08
C ARG A 160 -12.10 -16.18 -9.38
N GLU A 161 -11.97 -15.04 -8.70
CA GLU A 161 -12.79 -13.86 -8.97
C GLU A 161 -12.56 -13.32 -10.39
N LEU A 162 -11.30 -13.20 -10.80
CA LEU A 162 -10.96 -12.68 -12.12
C LEU A 162 -11.33 -13.67 -13.24
N ASP A 163 -11.24 -14.98 -13.02
CA ASP A 163 -11.70 -16.00 -13.97
C ASP A 163 -13.21 -15.91 -14.25
N MET A 164 -14.00 -15.50 -13.24
CA MET A 164 -15.45 -15.31 -13.42
C MET A 164 -15.78 -14.03 -14.19
N LYS A 165 -14.97 -12.99 -14.03
CA LYS A 165 -15.22 -11.65 -14.59
C LYS A 165 -14.58 -11.44 -15.96
N PHE A 166 -13.42 -12.04 -16.20
CA PHE A 166 -12.59 -11.75 -17.36
C PHE A 166 -12.16 -13.05 -18.04
N SER A 167 -11.89 -12.96 -19.35
CA SER A 167 -11.34 -14.09 -20.09
C SER A 167 -9.84 -14.21 -19.82
N ALA A 168 -9.37 -15.44 -19.62
CA ALA A 168 -7.94 -15.72 -19.56
C ALA A 168 -7.29 -15.34 -20.90
N ALA A 169 -6.21 -14.57 -20.84
CA ALA A 169 -5.38 -14.27 -22.00
C ALA A 169 -4.32 -15.38 -22.10
N ASN A 170 -4.35 -16.13 -23.21
CA ASN A 170 -3.37 -17.19 -23.51
C ASN A 170 -2.10 -16.61 -24.13
#